data_AF-A0A2P2I5Q0-F1
#
_entry.id   AF-A0A2P2I5Q0-F1
#
_cell.length_a   1.000
_cell.length_b   1.000
_cell.length_c   1.000
_cell.angle_alpha   90.00
_cell.angle_beta   90.00
_cell.angle_gamma   90.00
#
_symmetry.space_group_name_H-M   'P 1'
#
loop_
_entity.id
_entity.type
_entity.pdbx_description
1 polymer ?
#
loop_
_entity_poly.entity_id
_entity_poly.type
_entity_poly.pdbx_seq_one_letter_code
_entity_poly.pdbx_strand_id
1 'polypeptide(L)'
;LAFADDLVLVAQTSAGLQRLTRKVISGLAENGLTPNPGKCRTLAVCVDKHAKKWFLDSTPYLSMGDVLVPAMQPADSYKYLGILVSSAGLGQSYGSVLEDGLKQITKAPLKPQQRMFLLANHLIPKLQHRLVLGRVYRTQLLRMDTRIRVAVRSWLKLPHDATDAFLYADTSCGGLHVPHLATRIRFLRQKRLAKIVGSSDPLVRLASQA
;
A
#
# COMPACT_ATOMS: atom_id res chain seq x y z
N LEU A 1 10.13 3.88 12.27
CA LEU A 1 9.78 4.60 11.01
C LEU A 1 8.94 5.80 11.41
N ALA A 2 9.22 6.99 10.91
CA ALA A 2 8.45 8.19 11.22
C ALA A 2 8.10 8.90 9.91
N PHE A 3 6.85 9.32 9.78
CA PHE A 3 6.41 10.18 8.69
C PHE A 3 5.43 11.20 9.24
N ALA A 4 5.84 12.47 9.30
CA ALA A 4 5.10 13.51 10.00
C ALA A 4 4.73 13.06 11.44
N ASP A 5 3.44 12.95 11.74
CA ASP A 5 2.86 12.50 13.01
C ASP A 5 2.75 10.97 13.13
N ASP A 6 2.80 10.24 12.01
CA ASP A 6 2.70 8.78 11.98
C ASP A 6 4.04 8.10 12.36
N LEU A 7 4.13 7.64 13.60
CA LEU A 7 5.29 6.93 14.15
C LEU A 7 5.04 5.42 14.31
N VAL A 8 5.96 4.60 13.78
CA VAL A 8 6.01 3.16 13.98
C VAL A 8 7.25 2.80 14.79
N LEU A 9 7.01 2.25 15.98
CA LEU A 9 8.03 1.72 16.88
C LEU A 9 8.15 0.21 16.72
N VAL A 10 9.37 -0.30 16.67
CA VAL A 10 9.65 -1.73 16.52
C VAL A 10 10.64 -2.12 17.62
N ALA A 11 10.34 -3.21 18.34
CA ALA A 11 11.21 -3.78 19.35
C ALA A 11 11.13 -5.31 19.28
N GLN A 12 12.18 -5.98 19.77
CA GLN A 12 12.22 -7.45 19.83
C GLN A 12 11.44 -8.03 21.02
N THR A 13 11.17 -7.22 22.04
CA THR A 13 10.48 -7.63 23.27
C THR A 13 9.38 -6.65 23.65
N SER A 14 8.33 -7.14 24.30
CA SER A 14 7.22 -6.31 24.82
C SER A 14 7.71 -5.25 25.81
N ALA A 15 8.60 -5.62 26.73
CA ALA A 15 9.23 -4.71 27.67
C ALA A 15 10.09 -3.64 26.96
N GLY A 16 10.81 -4.03 25.91
CA GLY A 16 11.57 -3.11 25.06
C GLY A 16 10.67 -2.09 24.37
N LEU A 17 9.53 -2.54 23.84
CA LEU A 17 8.54 -1.66 23.22
C LEU A 17 7.96 -0.67 24.24
N GLN A 18 7.57 -1.14 25.43
CA GLN A 18 7.05 -0.28 26.50
C GLN A 18 8.06 0.81 26.91
N ARG A 19 9.35 0.45 27.02
CA ARG A 19 10.43 1.39 27.34
C ARG A 19 10.63 2.43 26.23
N LEU A 20 10.59 2.02 24.97
CA LEU A 20 10.68 2.94 23.82
C LEU A 20 9.49 3.88 23.78
N THR A 21 8.27 3.36 23.95
CA THR A 21 7.04 4.15 23.97
C THR A 21 7.09 5.20 25.09
N ARG A 22 7.54 4.86 26.30
CA ARG A 22 7.70 5.84 27.39
C ARG A 22 8.68 6.97 27.05
N LYS A 23 9.83 6.64 26.44
CA LYS A 23 10.81 7.66 26.01
C LYS A 23 10.23 8.60 24.96
N VAL A 24 9.44 8.07 24.03
CA VAL A 24 8.77 8.89 23.02
C VAL A 24 7.72 9.78 23.66
N ILE A 25 6.91 9.25 24.57
CA ILE A 25 5.90 10.02 25.30
C ILE A 25 6.54 11.15 26.11
N SER A 26 7.65 10.88 26.82
CA SER A 26 8.34 11.93 27.59
C SER A 26 8.89 13.03 26.68
N GLY A 27 9.52 12.67 25.57
CA GLY A 27 10.04 13.66 24.61
C GLY A 27 8.92 14.45 23.89
N LEU A 28 7.76 13.83 23.65
CA LEU A 28 6.60 14.54 23.11
C LEU A 28 6.01 15.51 24.14
N ALA A 29 5.95 15.10 25.41
CA ALA A 29 5.43 15.93 26.50
C ALA A 29 6.29 17.19 26.75
N GLU A 30 7.62 17.09 26.60
CA GLU A 30 8.53 18.24 26.63
C GLU A 30 8.18 19.30 25.58
N ASN A 31 7.56 18.89 24.47
CA ASN A 31 7.10 19.76 23.39
C ASN A 31 5.60 20.07 23.47
N GLY A 32 4.93 19.73 24.57
CA GLY A 32 3.49 19.94 24.76
C GLY A 32 2.58 19.03 23.91
N LEU A 33 3.11 17.95 23.34
CA LEU A 33 2.36 17.01 22.51
C LEU A 33 1.90 15.80 23.32
N THR A 34 0.66 15.38 23.10
CA THR A 34 0.09 14.17 23.71
C THR A 34 -0.33 13.17 22.62
N PRO A 35 0.12 11.91 22.70
CA PRO A 35 -0.31 10.89 21.75
C PRO A 35 -1.77 10.52 21.99
N ASN A 36 -2.47 10.10 20.93
CA ASN A 36 -3.85 9.64 21.00
C ASN A 36 -3.91 8.10 21.03
N PRO A 37 -4.15 7.46 22.20
CA PRO A 37 -4.13 6.00 22.32
C PRO A 37 -5.19 5.30 21.47
N GLY A 38 -6.32 5.97 21.18
CA GLY A 38 -7.41 5.41 20.38
C GLY A 38 -7.03 5.16 18.92
N LYS A 39 -6.05 5.92 18.39
CA LYS A 39 -5.50 5.74 17.05
C LYS A 39 -4.30 4.79 17.01
N CYS A 40 -3.70 4.48 18.16
CA CYS A 40 -2.58 3.56 18.27
C CYS A 40 -3.04 2.11 18.25
N ARG A 41 -2.20 1.24 17.69
CA ARG A 41 -2.42 -0.22 17.67
C ARG A 41 -1.10 -0.94 17.91
N THR A 42 -1.16 -2.08 18.59
CA THR A 42 -0.01 -2.96 18.76
C THR A 42 -0.13 -4.21 17.92
N LEU A 43 1.01 -4.71 17.45
CA LEU A 43 1.13 -5.92 16.66
C LEU A 43 2.33 -6.71 17.20
N ALA A 44 2.07 -7.87 17.80
CA ALA A 44 3.10 -8.77 18.32
C ALA A 44 3.09 -10.08 17.53
N VAL A 45 4.16 -10.30 16.76
CA VAL A 45 4.37 -11.54 16.02
C VAL A 45 5.24 -12.45 16.88
N CYS A 46 4.64 -13.52 17.38
CA CYS A 46 5.31 -14.53 18.19
C CYS A 46 5.62 -15.77 17.32
N VAL A 47 6.76 -16.41 17.58
CA VAL A 47 7.18 -17.63 16.86
C VAL A 47 7.26 -18.77 17.85
N ASP A 48 6.43 -19.79 17.63
CA ASP A 48 6.56 -21.07 18.29
C ASP A 48 7.56 -21.93 17.51
N LYS A 49 8.77 -22.03 18.07
CA LYS A 49 9.87 -22.81 17.47
C LYS A 49 9.60 -24.31 17.48
N HIS A 50 8.86 -24.82 18.45
CA HIS A 50 8.55 -26.25 18.58
C HIS A 50 7.50 -26.67 17.55
N ALA A 51 6.43 -25.89 17.43
CA ALA A 51 5.39 -26.13 16.43
C ALA A 51 5.79 -25.67 15.01
N LYS A 52 6.94 -25.01 14.84
CA LYS A 52 7.39 -24.35 13.59
C LYS A 52 6.33 -23.43 13.00
N LYS A 53 5.59 -22.72 13.86
CA LYS A 53 4.49 -21.82 13.50
C LYS A 53 4.75 -20.43 14.06
N TRP A 54 4.24 -19.42 13.39
CA TRP A 54 4.12 -18.08 13.94
C TRP A 54 2.65 -17.81 14.25
N PHE A 55 2.40 -17.02 15.28
CA PHE A 55 1.06 -16.59 15.68
C PHE A 55 1.09 -15.12 16.09
N LEU A 56 -0.07 -14.47 16.01
CA LEU A 56 -0.22 -13.10 16.48
C LEU A 56 -0.70 -13.15 17.93
N ASP A 57 0.09 -12.57 18.84
CA ASP A 57 -0.37 -12.34 20.19
C ASP A 57 -1.32 -11.14 20.18
N SER A 58 -2.60 -11.44 20.38
CA SER A 58 -3.68 -10.46 20.37
C SER A 58 -3.97 -9.94 21.78
N THR A 59 -3.12 -10.26 22.77
CA THR A 59 -3.22 -9.71 24.12
C THR A 59 -2.68 -8.28 24.16
N PRO A 60 -3.45 -7.30 24.63
CA PRO A 60 -2.97 -5.95 24.78
C PRO A 60 -1.98 -5.86 25.95
N TYR A 61 -0.73 -5.51 25.67
CA TYR A 61 0.35 -5.41 26.67
C TYR A 61 0.98 -4.01 26.77
N LEU A 62 0.73 -3.13 25.80
CA LEU A 62 1.32 -1.80 25.75
C LEU A 62 0.42 -0.80 26.46
N SER A 63 0.95 -0.13 27.47
CA SER A 63 0.26 0.95 28.17
C SER A 63 0.83 2.31 27.74
N MET A 64 -0.06 3.24 27.41
CA MET A 64 0.26 4.65 27.18
C MET A 64 -0.39 5.46 28.32
N GLY A 65 0.36 5.66 29.41
CA GLY A 65 -0.22 6.15 30.67
C GLY A 65 -1.19 5.12 31.24
N ASP A 66 -2.39 5.56 31.59
CA ASP A 66 -3.45 4.69 32.15
C ASP A 66 -4.26 3.93 31.07
N VAL A 67 -4.03 4.22 29.79
CA VAL A 67 -4.77 3.59 28.69
C VAL A 67 -4.00 2.42 28.11
N LEU A 68 -4.63 1.25 28.09
CA LEU A 68 -4.11 0.07 27.44
C LEU A 68 -4.41 0.12 25.93
N VAL A 69 -3.37 0.02 25.11
CA VAL A 69 -3.48 0.12 23.66
C VAL A 69 -4.02 -1.20 23.11
N PRO A 70 -5.09 -1.18 22.28
CA PRO A 70 -5.65 -2.39 21.72
C PRO A 70 -4.65 -3.08 20.79
N ALA A 71 -4.49 -4.39 20.99
CA ALA A 71 -3.75 -5.26 20.09
C ALA A 71 -4.59 -5.59 18.85
N MET A 72 -3.93 -5.63 17.69
CA MET A 72 -4.55 -6.05 16.45
C MET A 72 -4.88 -7.54 16.49
N GLN A 73 -6.03 -7.92 15.94
CA GLN A 73 -6.37 -9.32 15.69
C GLN A 73 -5.74 -9.81 14.37
N PRO A 74 -5.64 -11.13 14.14
CA PRO A 74 -5.09 -11.68 12.90
C PRO A 74 -5.80 -11.18 11.63
N ALA A 75 -7.12 -10.99 11.70
CA ALA A 75 -7.94 -10.50 10.60
C ALA A 75 -7.90 -8.96 10.43
N ASP A 76 -7.38 -8.24 11.41
CA ASP A 76 -7.36 -6.78 11.38
C ASP A 76 -6.28 -6.26 10.42
N SER A 77 -6.56 -5.10 9.84
CA SER A 77 -5.59 -4.35 9.07
C SER A 77 -5.52 -2.91 9.55
N TYR A 78 -4.30 -2.39 9.64
CA TYR A 78 -4.01 -1.02 10.04
C TYR A 78 -3.52 -0.22 8.83
N LYS A 79 -4.06 0.98 8.64
CA LYS A 79 -3.71 1.83 7.50
C LYS A 79 -2.51 2.70 7.88
N TYR A 80 -1.37 2.46 7.24
CA TYR A 80 -0.17 3.29 7.36
C TYR A 80 0.23 3.84 5.98
N LEU A 81 0.34 5.16 5.85
CA LEU A 81 0.64 5.86 4.57
C LEU A 81 -0.23 5.41 3.38
N GLY A 82 -1.49 5.09 3.66
CA GLY A 82 -2.44 4.63 2.65
C GLY A 82 -2.29 3.17 2.22
N ILE A 83 -1.42 2.39 2.89
CA ILE A 83 -1.25 0.95 2.70
C ILE A 83 -1.84 0.23 3.91
N LEU A 84 -2.54 -0.88 3.64
CA LEU A 84 -3.05 -1.74 4.70
C LEU A 84 -1.95 -2.70 5.15
N VAL A 85 -1.57 -2.62 6.42
CA VAL A 85 -0.64 -3.52 7.09
C VAL A 85 -1.48 -4.46 7.96
N SER A 86 -1.43 -5.76 7.68
CA SER A 86 -2.04 -6.80 8.49
C SER A 86 -0.98 -7.75 9.06
N SER A 87 -1.41 -8.62 9.96
CA SER A 87 -0.57 -9.66 10.58
C SER A 87 0.11 -10.59 9.56
N ALA A 88 -0.55 -10.87 8.43
CA ALA A 88 -0.01 -11.65 7.32
C ALA A 88 0.83 -10.84 6.31
N GLY A 89 1.07 -9.55 6.59
CA GLY A 89 1.83 -8.63 5.75
C GLY A 89 0.98 -7.52 5.12
N LEU A 90 1.36 -7.04 3.93
CA LEU A 90 0.63 -5.94 3.27
C LEU A 90 -0.69 -6.47 2.69
N GLY A 91 -1.82 -6.04 3.26
CA GLY A 91 -3.17 -6.53 2.98
C GLY A 91 -3.59 -6.37 1.51
N GLN A 92 -4.23 -7.40 0.95
CA GLN A 92 -4.44 -7.64 -0.49
C GLN A 92 -5.63 -6.90 -1.13
N SER A 93 -6.21 -5.87 -0.50
CA SER A 93 -7.44 -5.23 -1.02
C SER A 93 -7.16 -4.14 -2.06
N TYR A 94 -6.44 -4.48 -3.14
CA TYR A 94 -6.17 -3.55 -4.25
C TYR A 94 -7.17 -3.71 -5.41
N GLY A 95 -7.73 -4.90 -5.60
CA GLY A 95 -8.68 -5.20 -6.68
C GLY A 95 -10.02 -4.48 -6.51
N SER A 96 -10.55 -4.45 -5.28
CA SER A 96 -11.81 -3.77 -4.94
C SER A 96 -11.78 -2.27 -5.30
N VAL A 97 -10.69 -1.58 -4.94
CA VAL A 97 -10.51 -0.15 -5.24
C VAL A 97 -10.54 0.14 -6.73
N LEU A 98 -9.93 -0.73 -7.54
CA LEU A 98 -9.98 -0.60 -9.00
C LEU A 98 -11.40 -0.82 -9.51
N GLU A 99 -12.07 -1.87 -9.07
CA GLU A 99 -13.43 -2.20 -9.51
C GLU A 99 -14.43 -1.09 -9.14
N ASP A 100 -14.35 -0.56 -7.93
CA ASP A 100 -15.20 0.54 -7.49
C ASP A 100 -14.92 1.82 -8.29
N GLY A 101 -13.65 2.13 -8.55
CA GLY A 101 -13.25 3.26 -9.39
C GLY A 101 -13.75 3.12 -10.84
N LEU A 102 -13.62 1.94 -11.44
CA LEU A 102 -14.11 1.66 -12.79
C LEU A 102 -15.65 1.75 -12.85
N LYS A 103 -16.36 1.23 -11.85
CA LYS A 103 -17.83 1.34 -11.73
C LYS A 103 -18.26 2.80 -11.65
N GLN A 104 -17.59 3.61 -10.83
CA GLN A 104 -17.88 5.04 -10.69
C GLN A 104 -17.67 5.80 -12.00
N ILE A 105 -16.55 5.58 -12.70
CA ILE A 105 -16.28 6.23 -14.00
C ILE A 105 -17.31 5.80 -15.05
N THR A 106 -17.71 4.52 -15.04
CA THR A 106 -18.69 3.99 -15.99
C THR A 106 -20.09 4.54 -15.75
N LYS A 107 -20.50 4.70 -14.48
CA LYS A 107 -21.81 5.25 -14.11
C LYS A 107 -21.92 6.75 -14.36
N ALA A 108 -20.80 7.48 -14.30
CA ALA A 108 -20.81 8.91 -14.52
C ALA A 108 -21.20 9.28 -15.96
N PRO A 109 -22.06 10.32 -16.16
CA PRO A 109 -22.47 10.80 -17.48
C PRO A 109 -21.33 11.62 -18.13
N LEU A 110 -20.28 10.93 -18.58
CA LEU A 110 -19.06 11.53 -19.13
C LEU A 110 -18.83 11.09 -20.57
N LYS A 111 -18.19 11.95 -21.36
CA LYS A 111 -17.73 11.60 -22.71
C LYS A 111 -16.64 10.52 -22.63
N PRO A 112 -16.51 9.61 -23.63
CA PRO A 112 -15.48 8.57 -23.62
C PRO A 112 -14.06 9.11 -23.44
N GLN A 113 -13.73 10.25 -24.06
CA GLN A 113 -12.46 10.95 -23.89
C GLN A 113 -12.20 11.37 -22.42
N GLN A 114 -13.22 11.88 -21.73
CA GLN A 114 -13.12 12.28 -20.32
C GLN A 114 -12.94 11.06 -19.41
N ARG A 115 -13.59 9.92 -19.72
CA ARG A 115 -13.40 8.66 -19.00
C ARG A 115 -11.97 8.15 -19.13
N MET A 116 -11.41 8.21 -20.34
CA MET A 116 -10.00 7.85 -20.59
C MET A 116 -9.03 8.76 -19.83
N PHE A 117 -9.28 10.07 -19.85
CA PHE A 117 -8.49 11.03 -19.08
C PHE A 117 -8.53 10.73 -17.57
N LEU A 118 -9.72 10.47 -17.00
CA LEU A 118 -9.87 10.11 -15.59
C LEU A 118 -9.17 8.81 -15.22
N LEU A 119 -9.26 7.81 -16.10
CA LEU A 119 -8.57 6.54 -15.91
C LEU A 119 -7.05 6.75 -15.85
N ALA A 120 -6.47 7.40 -16.86
CA ALA A 120 -5.02 7.56 -17.00
C ALA A 120 -4.40 8.51 -15.96
N ASN A 121 -5.06 9.63 -15.65
CA ASN A 121 -4.49 10.70 -14.82
C ASN A 121 -4.92 10.65 -13.35
N HIS A 122 -6.02 9.97 -13.01
CA HIS A 122 -6.51 9.95 -11.62
C HIS A 122 -6.58 8.53 -11.05
N LEU A 123 -7.30 7.61 -11.71
CA LEU A 123 -7.52 6.26 -11.14
C LEU A 123 -6.22 5.45 -11.08
N ILE A 124 -5.47 5.42 -12.18
CA ILE A 124 -4.22 4.63 -12.25
C ILE A 124 -3.15 5.19 -11.31
N PRO A 125 -2.85 6.51 -11.29
CA PRO A 125 -1.87 7.06 -10.35
C PRO A 125 -2.25 6.84 -8.88
N LYS A 126 -3.54 6.94 -8.52
CA LYS A 126 -4.05 6.65 -7.17
C LYS A 126 -3.76 5.21 -6.73
N LEU A 127 -3.89 4.26 -7.66
CA LEU A 127 -3.54 2.86 -7.41
C LEU A 127 -2.03 2.64 -7.42
N GLN A 128 -1.29 3.33 -8.30
CA GLN A 128 0.14 3.14 -8.51
C GLN A 128 0.94 3.33 -7.21
N HIS A 129 0.62 4.36 -6.41
CA HIS A 129 1.27 4.57 -5.11
C HIS A 129 1.15 3.32 -4.21
N ARG A 130 -0.07 2.82 -4.06
CA ARG A 130 -0.36 1.64 -3.23
C ARG A 130 0.28 0.37 -3.80
N LEU A 131 0.23 0.18 -5.11
CA LEU A 131 0.77 -1.01 -5.77
C LEU A 131 2.30 -1.03 -5.78
N VAL A 132 2.97 0.12 -5.84
CA VAL A 132 4.44 0.19 -5.78
C VAL A 132 4.94 -0.12 -4.37
N LEU A 133 4.27 0.39 -3.34
CA LEU A 133 4.66 0.20 -1.95
C LEU A 133 4.16 -1.13 -1.34
N GLY A 134 3.02 -1.63 -1.82
CA GLY A 134 2.38 -2.86 -1.36
C GLY A 134 3.05 -4.14 -1.84
N ARG A 135 2.68 -5.29 -1.27
CA ARG A 135 3.03 -6.62 -1.82
C ARG A 135 1.94 -7.04 -2.80
N VAL A 136 2.28 -7.11 -4.08
CA VAL A 136 1.35 -7.44 -5.16
C VAL A 136 1.97 -8.48 -6.07
N TYR A 137 1.19 -9.51 -6.38
CA TYR A 137 1.62 -10.59 -7.27
C TYR A 137 1.39 -10.21 -8.73
N ARG A 138 2.24 -10.70 -9.65
CA ARG A 138 2.10 -10.47 -11.09
C ARG A 138 0.72 -10.89 -11.61
N THR A 139 0.19 -12.01 -11.12
CA THR A 139 -1.13 -12.53 -11.49
C THR A 139 -2.26 -11.56 -11.14
N GLN A 140 -2.16 -10.87 -10.00
CA GLN A 140 -3.12 -9.84 -9.59
C GLN A 140 -3.05 -8.62 -10.51
N LEU A 141 -1.85 -8.16 -10.86
CA LEU A 141 -1.67 -7.03 -11.79
C LEU A 141 -2.24 -7.34 -13.17
N LEU A 142 -1.99 -8.55 -13.70
CA LEU A 142 -2.56 -8.98 -14.98
C LEU A 142 -4.09 -9.00 -14.96
N ARG A 143 -4.71 -9.49 -13.87
CA ARG A 143 -6.17 -9.44 -13.70
C ARG A 143 -6.70 -8.00 -13.69
N MET A 144 -6.00 -7.08 -13.04
CA MET A 144 -6.33 -5.65 -13.03
C MET A 144 -6.24 -5.05 -14.44
N ASP A 145 -5.18 -5.36 -15.18
CA ASP A 145 -5.00 -4.94 -16.57
C ASP A 145 -6.13 -5.46 -17.48
N THR A 146 -6.57 -6.71 -17.31
CA THR A 146 -7.72 -7.26 -18.03
C THR A 146 -9.01 -6.51 -17.71
N ARG A 147 -9.27 -6.18 -16.45
CA ARG A 147 -10.47 -5.41 -16.06
C ARG A 147 -10.47 -4.00 -16.66
N ILE A 148 -9.32 -3.31 -16.65
CA ILE A 148 -9.16 -2.00 -17.27
C ILE A 148 -9.43 -2.09 -18.78
N ARG A 149 -8.87 -3.09 -19.45
CA ARG A 149 -9.07 -3.33 -20.88
C ARG A 149 -10.53 -3.49 -21.25
N VAL A 150 -11.26 -4.34 -20.49
CA VAL A 150 -12.69 -4.55 -20.71
C VAL A 150 -13.48 -3.25 -20.57
N ALA A 151 -13.18 -2.45 -19.53
CA ALA A 151 -13.82 -1.16 -19.32
C ALA A 151 -13.53 -0.17 -20.47
N VAL A 152 -12.26 -0.04 -20.88
CA VAL A 152 -11.84 0.84 -21.99
C VAL A 152 -12.52 0.44 -23.31
N ARG A 153 -12.50 -0.86 -23.65
CA ARG A 153 -13.19 -1.38 -24.84
C ARG A 153 -14.69 -1.08 -24.80
N SER A 154 -15.32 -1.18 -23.63
CA SER A 154 -16.75 -0.88 -23.46
C SER A 154 -17.08 0.61 -23.63
N TRP A 155 -16.21 1.52 -23.19
CA TRP A 155 -16.41 2.96 -23.28
C TRP A 155 -16.20 3.50 -24.69
N LEU A 156 -15.20 2.97 -25.40
CA LEU A 156 -14.85 3.37 -26.76
C LEU A 156 -15.61 2.58 -27.83
N LYS A 157 -16.40 1.56 -27.43
CA LYS A 157 -17.11 0.65 -28.34
C LYS A 157 -16.16 0.02 -29.37
N LEU A 158 -14.99 -0.42 -28.90
CA LEU A 158 -13.99 -1.03 -29.76
C LEU A 158 -14.46 -2.42 -30.26
N PRO A 159 -14.18 -2.77 -31.53
CA PRO A 159 -14.47 -4.10 -32.05
C PRO A 159 -13.62 -5.16 -31.36
N HIS A 160 -14.04 -6.43 -31.45
CA HIS A 160 -13.27 -7.53 -30.85
C HIS A 160 -11.88 -7.66 -31.50
N ASP A 161 -11.78 -7.39 -32.80
CA ASP A 161 -10.57 -7.53 -33.62
C ASP A 161 -9.50 -6.48 -33.33
N ALA A 162 -9.82 -5.45 -32.52
CA ALA A 162 -8.83 -4.47 -32.10
C ALA A 162 -7.72 -5.16 -31.28
N THR A 163 -6.47 -4.98 -31.71
CA THR A 163 -5.30 -5.55 -31.02
C THR A 163 -5.11 -4.90 -29.65
N ASP A 164 -4.65 -5.67 -28.67
CA ASP A 164 -4.35 -5.12 -27.35
C ASP A 164 -3.16 -4.14 -27.39
N ALA A 165 -2.24 -4.33 -28.33
CA ALA A 165 -1.09 -3.46 -28.54
C ALA A 165 -1.52 -2.01 -28.80
N PHE A 166 -2.61 -1.79 -29.54
CA PHE A 166 -3.17 -0.47 -29.79
C PHE A 166 -3.55 0.28 -28.50
N LEU A 167 -4.01 -0.43 -27.47
CA LEU A 167 -4.40 0.19 -26.20
C LEU A 167 -3.20 0.72 -25.42
N TYR A 168 -2.08 0.00 -25.48
CA TYR A 168 -0.86 0.30 -24.71
C TYR A 168 0.13 1.19 -25.46
N ALA A 169 0.02 1.27 -26.79
CA ALA A 169 0.88 2.10 -27.62
C ALA A 169 0.71 3.59 -27.30
N ASP A 170 1.77 4.36 -27.51
CA ASP A 170 1.77 5.80 -27.30
C ASP A 170 0.83 6.52 -28.28
N THR A 171 0.33 7.68 -27.85
CA THR A 171 -0.53 8.53 -28.68
C THR A 171 0.17 9.05 -29.93
N SER A 172 1.50 9.20 -29.91
CA SER A 172 2.32 9.55 -31.08
C SER A 172 2.29 8.47 -32.17
N CYS A 173 2.11 7.21 -31.79
CA CYS A 173 1.98 6.07 -32.71
C CYS A 173 0.50 5.76 -33.02
N GLY A 174 -0.43 6.65 -32.67
CA GLY A 174 -1.87 6.44 -32.85
C GLY A 174 -2.52 5.53 -31.81
N GLY A 175 -1.83 5.18 -30.73
CA GLY A 175 -2.38 4.37 -29.63
C GLY A 175 -3.15 5.17 -28.59
N LEU A 176 -3.70 4.48 -27.59
CA LEU A 176 -4.50 5.09 -26.51
C LEU A 176 -3.71 5.45 -25.24
N HIS A 177 -2.42 5.08 -25.18
CA HIS A 177 -1.53 5.34 -24.03
C HIS A 177 -2.11 4.88 -22.68
N VAL A 178 -2.82 3.75 -22.66
CA VAL A 178 -3.25 3.13 -21.40
C VAL A 178 -2.01 2.47 -20.79
N PRO A 179 -1.62 2.80 -19.54
CA PRO A 179 -0.44 2.20 -18.95
C PRO A 179 -0.71 0.73 -18.55
N HIS A 180 0.14 -0.18 -19.00
CA HIS A 180 0.13 -1.58 -18.56
C HIS A 180 0.67 -1.68 -17.12
N LEU A 181 -0.20 -1.98 -16.15
CA LEU A 181 0.13 -1.96 -14.73
C LEU A 181 1.25 -2.93 -14.40
N ALA A 182 1.21 -4.17 -14.93
CA ALA A 182 2.23 -5.18 -14.61
C ALA A 182 3.65 -4.74 -15.00
N THR A 183 3.81 -4.06 -16.14
CA THR A 183 5.12 -3.55 -16.59
C THR A 183 5.50 -2.28 -15.83
N ARG A 184 4.57 -1.31 -15.75
CA ARG A 184 4.82 -0.01 -15.15
C ARG A 184 5.16 -0.10 -13.66
N ILE A 185 4.44 -0.91 -12.91
CA ILE A 185 4.68 -1.08 -11.45
C ILE A 185 6.02 -1.76 -11.21
N ARG A 186 6.37 -2.77 -12.01
CA ARG A 186 7.69 -3.43 -11.91
C ARG A 186 8.81 -2.43 -12.15
N PHE A 187 8.70 -1.62 -13.21
CA PHE A 187 9.68 -0.58 -13.52
C PHE A 187 9.80 0.44 -12.39
N LEU A 188 8.68 0.92 -11.85
CA LEU A 188 8.68 1.89 -10.75
C LEU A 188 9.27 1.33 -9.46
N ARG A 189 9.00 0.06 -9.15
CA ARG A 189 9.63 -0.64 -8.02
C ARG A 189 11.14 -0.74 -8.21
N GLN A 190 11.60 -1.13 -9.38
CA GLN A 190 13.03 -1.20 -9.69
C GLN A 190 13.70 0.18 -9.57
N LYS A 191 13.08 1.22 -10.13
CA LYS A 191 13.57 2.61 -10.00
C LYS A 191 13.63 3.06 -8.54
N ARG A 192 12.64 2.68 -7.72
CA ARG A 192 12.63 2.96 -6.28
C ARG A 192 13.77 2.24 -5.57
N LEU A 193 13.95 0.93 -5.80
CA LEU A 193 15.02 0.15 -5.19
C LEU A 193 16.40 0.68 -5.58
N ALA A 194 16.60 1.01 -6.86
CA ALA A 194 17.85 1.62 -7.33
C ALA A 194 18.17 2.93 -6.61
N LYS A 195 17.16 3.75 -6.32
CA LYS A 195 17.34 4.98 -5.51
C LYS A 195 17.72 4.70 -4.06
N ILE A 196 17.19 3.63 -3.45
CA ILE A 196 17.53 3.25 -2.07
C ILE A 196 18.99 2.77 -2.02
N VAL A 197 19.40 1.94 -2.98
CA VAL A 197 20.80 1.46 -3.09
C VAL A 197 21.77 2.62 -3.32
N GLY A 198 21.40 3.59 -4.17
CA GLY A 198 22.19 4.79 -4.45
C GLY A 198 22.07 5.91 -3.42
N SER A 199 21.40 5.68 -2.28
CA SER A 199 21.20 6.72 -1.26
C SER A 199 22.51 7.09 -0.55
N SER A 200 22.71 8.38 -0.32
CA SER A 200 23.86 8.91 0.44
C SER A 200 23.86 8.46 1.90
N ASP A 201 22.67 8.24 2.48
CA ASP A 201 22.51 7.84 3.87
C ASP A 201 22.86 6.35 4.09
N PRO A 202 23.81 6.03 4.99
CA PRO A 202 24.23 4.66 5.27
C PRO A 202 23.10 3.79 5.84
N LEU A 203 22.17 4.34 6.64
CA LEU A 203 21.06 3.58 7.23
C LEU A 203 20.05 3.14 6.16
N VAL A 204 19.77 4.04 5.20
CA VAL A 204 18.89 3.73 4.07
C VAL A 204 19.52 2.68 3.16
N ARG A 205 20.85 2.73 2.99
CA ARG A 205 21.59 1.73 2.22
C ARG A 205 21.61 0.37 2.90
N LEU A 206 21.82 0.31 4.21
CA LEU A 206 21.74 -0.93 4.98
C LEU A 206 20.35 -1.57 4.89
N ALA A 207 19.28 -0.76 4.89
CA ALA A 207 17.92 -1.25 4.72
C ALA A 207 17.65 -1.89 3.34
N SER A 208 18.53 -1.71 2.34
CA SER A 208 18.43 -2.37 1.03
C SER A 208 19.06 -3.77 0.97
N GLN A 209 19.87 -4.13 1.96
CA GLN A 209 20.63 -5.39 2.01
C GLN A 209 19.97 -6.47 2.88
N ALA A 210 18.87 -6.14 3.57
CA ALA A 210 18.07 -7.03 4.41
C ALA A 210 16.86 -7.59 3.63
#